data_AF-A0A9W9YH07-F1
#
_entry.id   AF-A0A9W9YH07-F1
#
_cell.length_a   1.000
_cell.length_b   1.000
_cell.length_c   1.000
_cell.angle_alpha   90.00
_cell.angle_beta   90.00
_cell.angle_gamma   90.00
#
_symmetry.space_group_name_H-M   'P 1'
#
loop_
_entity.id
_entity.type
_entity.pdbx_description
1 polymer ?
#
loop_
_entity_poly.entity_id
_entity_poly.type
_entity_poly.pdbx_seq_one_letter_code
_entity_poly.pdbx_strand_id
1 'polypeptide(L)'
;MFGFHETFWSGIFLFSLMSGTLKLRGEPVTERTPQTQGHSLSCYKCHSEVSWEDCDKKQNAVHCIPGYGDEVCTTVKRTWWVTINGSQNQTVSYSKNCDDAEGCTDEECRGIGRQCTLSVKCCSSSLCNTSVIESANFIFIAAFLCLAL
;
A
#
# COMPACT_ATOMS: atom_id res chain seq x y z
N MET A 1 28.64 -35.53 -44.11
CA MET A 1 27.33 -35.27 -44.76
C MET A 1 27.36 -33.81 -45.18
N PHE A 2 27.15 -33.55 -46.47
CA PHE A 2 27.40 -32.29 -47.20
C PHE A 2 26.30 -31.24 -47.01
N GLY A 3 26.66 -29.98 -47.33
CA GLY A 3 25.77 -28.87 -47.74
C GLY A 3 25.96 -27.63 -46.86
N PHE A 4 26.17 -26.39 -47.32
CA PHE A 4 25.96 -25.66 -48.59
C PHE A 4 26.81 -24.36 -48.46
N HIS A 5 27.81 -24.02 -49.28
CA HIS A 5 27.84 -23.28 -50.57
C HIS A 5 27.11 -21.91 -50.62
N GLU A 6 27.93 -20.86 -50.85
CA GLU A 6 27.66 -19.54 -51.52
C GLU A 6 26.97 -18.43 -50.71
N THR A 7 27.29 -17.14 -50.81
CA THR A 7 27.88 -16.34 -51.90
C THR A 7 28.70 -15.14 -51.36
N PHE A 8 29.70 -14.78 -52.17
CA PHE A 8 30.40 -13.50 -52.32
C PHE A 8 29.51 -12.24 -52.15
N TRP A 9 30.06 -11.13 -51.64
CA TRP A 9 30.14 -9.84 -52.36
C TRP A 9 31.06 -8.81 -51.66
N SER A 10 32.02 -8.35 -52.45
CA SER A 10 32.90 -7.18 -52.41
C SER A 10 32.61 -6.03 -51.43
N GLY A 11 33.69 -5.43 -50.89
CA GLY A 11 33.63 -4.07 -50.37
C GLY A 11 34.85 -3.64 -49.56
N ILE A 12 35.92 -3.23 -50.26
CA ILE A 12 37.10 -2.51 -49.77
C ILE A 12 36.70 -1.36 -48.83
N PHE A 13 37.40 -1.15 -47.70
CA PHE A 13 38.04 0.14 -47.37
C PHE A 13 38.98 0.00 -46.17
N LEU A 14 40.25 0.29 -46.44
CA LEU A 14 41.33 0.53 -45.49
C LEU A 14 40.95 1.68 -44.55
N PHE A 15 41.03 1.49 -43.23
CA PHE A 15 41.38 2.60 -42.34
C PHE A 15 42.34 2.15 -41.23
N SER A 16 43.51 2.76 -41.34
CA SER A 16 44.63 2.90 -40.43
C SER A 16 44.38 2.76 -38.94
N LEU A 17 45.39 2.16 -38.30
CA LEU A 17 45.84 2.40 -36.94
C LEU A 17 45.60 3.86 -36.50
N MET A 18 44.74 4.02 -35.50
CA MET A 18 44.79 5.16 -34.58
C MET A 18 44.76 4.59 -33.17
N SER A 19 45.91 4.70 -32.50
CA SER A 19 46.08 4.50 -31.08
C SER A 19 45.11 5.40 -30.31
N GLY A 20 43.95 4.86 -29.97
CA GLY A 20 43.00 5.49 -29.07
C GLY A 20 43.06 4.79 -27.73
N THR A 21 43.57 5.47 -26.71
CA THR A 21 43.42 5.04 -25.32
C THR A 21 41.95 4.76 -25.04
N LEU A 22 41.63 3.51 -24.71
CA LEU A 22 40.31 3.09 -24.24
C LEU A 22 40.03 3.76 -22.90
N LYS A 23 39.61 5.02 -22.92
CA LYS A 23 38.94 5.64 -21.79
C LYS A 23 37.53 5.06 -21.82
N LEU A 24 37.31 3.99 -21.06
CA LEU A 24 35.97 3.50 -20.73
C LEU A 24 35.27 4.64 -19.97
N ARG A 25 34.68 5.57 -20.71
CA ARG A 25 33.67 6.48 -20.22
C ARG A 25 32.43 5.61 -20.07
N GLY A 26 32.30 4.99 -18.90
CA GLY A 26 31.00 4.53 -18.47
C GLY A 26 30.09 5.74 -18.48
N GLU A 27 29.22 5.83 -19.48
CA GLU A 27 28.04 6.67 -19.38
C GLU A 27 27.27 6.14 -18.17
N PRO A 28 26.90 6.99 -17.19
CA PRO A 28 25.88 6.59 -16.26
C PRO A 28 24.62 6.39 -17.10
N VAL A 29 24.28 5.12 -17.35
CA VAL A 29 22.93 4.76 -17.74
C VAL A 29 22.04 5.34 -16.65
N THR A 30 21.35 6.43 -16.98
CA THR A 30 20.21 6.91 -16.19
C THR A 30 19.13 5.85 -16.37
N GLU A 31 19.31 4.74 -15.66
CA GLU A 31 18.25 3.83 -15.34
C GLU A 31 17.22 4.70 -14.63
N ARG A 32 16.10 4.93 -15.31
CA ARG A 32 14.87 5.36 -14.64
C ARG A 32 14.49 4.19 -13.73
N THR A 33 15.15 4.12 -12.59
CA THR A 33 14.66 3.44 -11.41
C THR A 33 13.25 4.01 -11.19
N PRO A 34 12.21 3.16 -11.09
CA PRO A 34 11.02 3.56 -10.39
C PRO A 34 11.50 4.14 -9.05
N GLN A 35 11.06 5.34 -8.71
CA GLN A 35 11.43 5.93 -7.43
C GLN A 35 10.75 5.13 -6.31
N THR A 36 11.32 3.99 -5.95
CA THR A 36 11.17 3.42 -4.62
C THR A 36 12.18 4.16 -3.74
N GLN A 37 11.93 5.46 -3.52
CA GLN A 37 12.38 6.09 -2.30
C GLN A 37 11.73 5.25 -1.20
N GLY A 38 12.52 4.39 -0.56
CA GLY A 38 12.12 3.61 0.61
C GLY A 38 11.83 4.56 1.75
N HIS A 39 10.72 5.28 1.64
CA HIS A 39 10.19 6.13 2.68
C HIS A 39 9.75 5.17 3.77
N SER A 40 10.44 5.19 4.91
CA SER A 40 10.05 4.42 6.08
C SER A 40 8.60 4.77 6.41
N LEU A 41 7.68 3.85 6.10
CA LEU A 41 6.28 4.01 6.39
C LEU A 41 6.10 3.87 7.90
N SER A 42 5.32 4.76 8.49
CA SER A 42 4.86 4.62 9.87
C SER A 42 3.36 4.61 9.90
N CYS A 43 2.74 3.78 10.73
CA CYS A 43 1.29 3.73 10.85
C CYS A 43 0.89 3.81 12.32
N TYR A 44 -0.35 4.21 12.59
CA TYR A 44 -0.93 3.95 13.89
C TYR A 44 -1.28 2.47 14.03
N LYS A 45 -1.04 1.92 15.20
CA LYS A 45 -1.43 0.57 15.58
C LYS A 45 -2.34 0.61 16.79
N CYS A 46 -3.48 -0.06 16.71
CA CYS A 46 -4.39 -0.24 17.84
C CYS A 46 -5.33 -1.43 17.60
N HIS A 47 -5.94 -1.90 18.69
CA HIS A 47 -7.02 -2.89 18.64
C HIS A 47 -8.04 -2.58 19.75
N SER A 48 -9.33 -2.67 19.42
CA SER A 48 -10.44 -2.53 20.36
C SER A 48 -11.64 -3.37 19.91
N GLU A 49 -12.35 -3.98 20.86
CA GLU A 49 -13.66 -4.59 20.64
C GLU A 49 -14.82 -3.66 21.07
N VAL A 50 -14.50 -2.40 21.42
CA VAL A 50 -15.44 -1.42 21.98
C VAL A 50 -15.83 -0.36 20.95
N SER A 51 -14.85 0.43 20.48
CA SER A 51 -15.10 1.50 19.51
C SER A 51 -13.81 1.99 18.85
N TRP A 52 -13.93 2.79 17.79
CA TRP A 52 -12.79 3.53 17.23
C TRP A 52 -12.15 4.46 18.26
N GLU A 53 -12.95 5.13 19.10
CA GLU A 53 -12.43 6.04 20.13
C GLU A 53 -11.58 5.31 21.17
N ASP A 54 -11.97 4.11 21.57
CA ASP A 54 -11.17 3.27 22.47
C ASP A 54 -9.88 2.76 21.79
N CYS A 55 -9.94 2.42 20.49
CA CYS A 55 -8.76 2.09 19.70
C CYS A 55 -7.79 3.28 19.65
N ASP A 56 -8.31 4.49 19.38
CA ASP A 56 -7.53 5.71 19.23
C ASP A 56 -6.85 6.14 20.53
N LYS A 57 -7.52 5.97 21.68
CA LYS A 57 -6.92 6.21 23.00
C LYS A 57 -5.73 5.31 23.28
N LYS A 58 -5.71 4.11 22.69
CA LYS A 58 -4.66 3.09 22.87
C LYS A 58 -3.66 3.06 21.71
N GLN A 59 -3.83 3.92 20.71
CA GLN A 59 -3.02 3.84 19.51
C GLN A 59 -1.59 4.32 19.76
N ASN A 60 -0.64 3.71 19.08
CA ASN A 60 0.73 4.16 19.05
C ASN A 60 1.26 4.16 17.61
N ALA A 61 2.13 5.11 17.29
CA ALA A 61 2.84 5.10 16.02
C ALA A 61 3.87 3.96 16.03
N VAL A 62 3.91 3.18 14.96
CA VAL A 62 4.90 2.13 14.72
C VAL A 62 5.58 2.36 13.38
N HIS A 63 6.86 2.03 13.28
CA HIS A 63 7.52 1.89 11.99
C HIS A 63 7.13 0.55 11.37
N CYS A 64 6.68 0.61 10.12
CA CYS A 64 6.41 -0.54 9.27
C CYS A 64 7.73 -1.12 8.78
N ILE A 65 7.87 -2.45 8.76
CA ILE A 65 9.13 -3.10 8.41
C ILE A 65 9.15 -3.33 6.89
N PRO A 66 10.02 -2.63 6.13
CA PRO A 66 10.07 -2.79 4.68
C PRO A 66 10.45 -4.22 4.31
N GLY A 67 9.81 -4.79 3.28
CA GLY A 67 10.12 -6.11 2.75
C GLY A 67 9.48 -7.29 3.51
N TYR A 68 8.71 -7.02 4.57
CA TYR A 68 7.84 -8.01 5.23
C TYR A 68 6.37 -7.86 4.87
N GLY A 69 6.10 -7.10 3.81
CA GLY A 69 4.73 -6.81 3.43
C GLY A 69 4.13 -5.56 4.06
N ASP A 70 4.84 -4.83 4.92
CA ASP A 70 4.27 -3.65 5.57
C ASP A 70 4.29 -2.39 4.66
N GLU A 71 3.58 -2.42 3.53
CA GLU A 71 3.59 -1.38 2.49
C GLU A 71 2.48 -0.34 2.63
N VAL A 72 1.42 -0.66 3.38
CA VAL A 72 0.28 0.22 3.59
C VAL A 72 -0.12 0.29 5.06
N CYS A 73 -0.70 1.42 5.46
CA CYS A 73 -1.43 1.52 6.71
C CYS A 73 -2.86 1.05 6.49
N THR A 74 -3.37 0.20 7.38
CA THR A 74 -4.74 -0.28 7.34
C THR A 74 -5.56 0.24 8.52
N THR A 75 -6.86 0.38 8.26
CA THR A 75 -7.92 0.62 9.25
C THR A 75 -9.00 -0.41 9.00
N VAL A 76 -9.25 -1.28 9.97
CA VAL A 76 -10.12 -2.45 9.83
C VAL A 76 -11.23 -2.41 10.86
N LYS A 77 -12.48 -2.46 10.39
CA LYS A 77 -13.65 -2.77 11.21
C LYS A 77 -14.16 -4.15 10.81
N ARG A 78 -14.17 -5.09 11.74
CA ARG A 78 -14.69 -6.44 11.54
C ARG A 78 -15.92 -6.63 12.39
N THR A 79 -16.97 -7.20 11.82
CA THR A 79 -18.20 -7.55 12.52
C THR A 79 -18.50 -9.02 12.28
N TRP A 80 -18.77 -9.81 13.31
CA TRP A 80 -19.08 -11.23 13.20
C TRP A 80 -20.17 -11.66 14.19
N TRP A 81 -20.85 -12.77 13.88
CA TRP A 81 -21.86 -13.34 14.75
C TRP A 81 -21.29 -14.46 15.62
N VAL A 82 -21.64 -14.45 16.90
CA VAL A 82 -21.31 -15.50 17.88
C VAL A 82 -22.59 -15.99 18.55
N THR A 83 -22.70 -17.30 18.75
CA THR A 83 -23.82 -17.88 19.50
C THR A 83 -23.42 -18.01 20.97
N ILE A 84 -24.09 -17.25 21.84
CA ILE A 84 -23.88 -17.31 23.29
C ILE A 84 -25.22 -17.72 23.91
N ASN A 85 -25.24 -18.84 24.64
CA ASN A 85 -26.45 -19.39 25.27
C ASN A 85 -27.63 -19.57 24.30
N GLY A 86 -27.35 -19.99 23.06
CA GLY A 86 -28.37 -20.17 22.01
C GLY A 86 -28.86 -18.89 21.36
N SER A 87 -28.44 -17.71 21.83
CA SER A 87 -28.72 -16.41 21.20
C SER A 87 -27.58 -16.00 20.27
N GLN A 88 -27.93 -15.58 19.04
CA GLN A 88 -26.96 -14.96 18.14
C GLN A 88 -26.71 -13.51 18.57
N ASN A 89 -25.45 -13.22 18.90
CA ASN A 89 -24.99 -11.89 19.25
C ASN A 89 -24.00 -11.41 18.19
N GLN A 90 -24.09 -10.14 17.83
CA GLN A 90 -23.12 -9.51 16.95
C GLN A 90 -21.97 -8.96 17.77
N THR A 91 -20.75 -9.27 17.36
CA THR A 91 -19.51 -8.73 17.92
C THR A 91 -18.81 -7.88 16.86
N VAL A 92 -18.07 -6.88 17.31
CA VAL A 92 -17.32 -5.96 16.46
C VAL A 92 -15.90 -5.78 16.99
N SER A 93 -14.92 -5.63 16.09
CA SER A 93 -13.58 -5.17 16.40
C SER A 93 -13.15 -4.03 15.48
N TYR A 94 -12.25 -3.22 16.00
CA TYR A 94 -11.66 -2.05 15.39
C TYR A 94 -10.15 -2.19 15.52
N SER A 95 -9.41 -2.07 14.43
CA SER A 95 -7.96 -2.12 14.46
C SER A 95 -7.31 -1.24 13.43
N LYS A 96 -6.07 -0.85 13.73
CA LYS A 96 -5.16 -0.16 12.82
C LYS A 96 -3.84 -0.91 12.81
N ASN A 97 -3.20 -1.04 11.66
CA ASN A 97 -1.92 -1.74 11.56
C ASN A 97 -1.10 -1.28 10.34
N CYS A 98 0.14 -1.75 10.25
CA CYS A 98 0.82 -1.92 8.97
C CYS A 98 0.36 -3.23 8.35
N ASP A 99 0.25 -3.28 7.02
CA ASP A 99 -0.20 -4.48 6.30
C ASP A 99 0.31 -4.50 4.86
N ASP A 100 0.14 -5.66 4.24
CA ASP A 100 0.33 -5.91 2.82
C ASP A 100 -0.68 -5.15 1.99
N ALA A 101 -0.24 -4.71 0.80
CA ALA A 101 -1.17 -4.17 -0.20
C ALA A 101 -2.26 -5.19 -0.57
N GLU A 102 -1.94 -6.49 -0.52
CA GLU A 102 -2.89 -7.60 -0.70
C GLU A 102 -3.88 -7.73 0.47
N GLY A 103 -3.48 -7.35 1.68
CA GLY A 103 -4.34 -7.26 2.87
C GLY A 103 -5.40 -6.17 2.75
N CYS A 104 -5.31 -5.31 1.73
CA CYS A 104 -6.31 -4.29 1.42
C CYS A 104 -7.54 -4.82 0.67
N THR A 105 -8.05 -5.98 1.06
CA THR A 105 -9.23 -6.60 0.44
C THR A 105 -10.27 -6.95 1.50
N ASP A 106 -11.53 -7.04 1.10
CA ASP A 106 -12.64 -7.44 1.97
C ASP A 106 -12.82 -8.98 2.05
N GLU A 107 -11.88 -9.73 1.47
CA GLU A 107 -12.02 -11.17 1.22
C GLU A 107 -11.75 -12.06 2.45
N GLU A 108 -11.06 -11.54 3.47
CA GLU A 108 -10.63 -12.32 4.65
C GLU A 108 -11.81 -12.95 5.41
N CYS A 109 -12.99 -12.34 5.34
CA CYS A 109 -14.20 -12.84 6.01
C CYS A 109 -14.92 -13.98 5.28
N ARG A 110 -14.51 -14.33 4.04
CA ARG A 110 -15.10 -15.44 3.27
C ARG A 110 -14.56 -16.82 3.68
N GLY A 111 -13.41 -16.91 4.35
CA GLY A 111 -12.75 -18.18 4.67
C GLY A 111 -13.25 -18.93 5.91
N ILE A 112 -14.00 -18.27 6.81
CA ILE A 112 -14.23 -18.79 8.19
C ILE A 112 -15.64 -19.40 8.38
N GLY A 113 -16.48 -19.46 7.35
CA GLY A 113 -17.83 -20.04 7.45
C GLY A 113 -18.75 -19.30 8.43
N ARG A 114 -18.35 -18.11 8.89
CA ARG A 114 -19.14 -17.20 9.73
C ARG A 114 -19.61 -16.04 8.86
N GLN A 115 -20.85 -15.61 9.04
CA GLN A 115 -21.28 -14.32 8.50
C GLN A 115 -20.43 -13.23 9.15
N CYS A 116 -19.49 -12.68 8.39
CA CYS A 116 -18.66 -11.57 8.81
C CYS A 116 -18.77 -10.44 7.79
N THR A 117 -18.84 -9.20 8.29
CA THR A 117 -18.68 -7.98 7.50
C THR A 117 -17.32 -7.37 7.81
N LEU A 118 -16.54 -7.10 6.77
CA LEU A 118 -15.21 -6.51 6.87
C LEU A 118 -15.20 -5.17 6.15
N SER A 119 -14.75 -4.12 6.82
CA SER A 119 -14.48 -2.82 6.21
C SER A 119 -13.01 -2.49 6.42
N VAL A 120 -12.26 -2.44 5.32
CA VAL A 120 -10.83 -2.13 5.31
C VAL A 120 -10.63 -0.83 4.53
N LYS A 121 -9.88 0.11 5.11
CA LYS A 121 -9.37 1.30 4.42
C LYS A 121 -7.85 1.26 4.47
N CYS A 122 -7.21 1.56 3.35
CA CYS A 122 -5.76 1.58 3.26
C CYS A 122 -5.24 2.89 2.69
N CYS A 123 -4.01 3.22 3.07
CA CYS A 123 -3.30 4.39 2.56
C CYS A 123 -1.79 4.16 2.72
N SER A 124 -0.99 4.81 1.86
CA SER A 124 0.46 4.54 1.73
C SER A 124 1.35 5.68 2.23
N SER A 125 0.79 6.68 2.91
CA SER A 125 1.55 7.77 3.53
C SER A 125 1.72 7.56 5.04
N SER A 126 2.81 8.05 5.62
CA SER A 126 3.06 7.85 7.05
C SER A 126 1.96 8.49 7.91
N LEU A 127 1.45 7.72 8.87
CA LEU A 127 0.41 8.04 9.85
C LEU A 127 -0.94 8.41 9.22
N CYS A 128 -1.17 7.96 7.98
CA CYS A 128 -2.38 8.27 7.22
C CYS A 128 -3.64 7.56 7.75
N ASN A 129 -3.49 6.45 8.45
CA ASN A 129 -4.58 5.75 9.13
C ASN A 129 -4.98 6.43 10.46
N THR A 130 -4.73 7.73 10.56
CA THR A 130 -5.33 8.57 11.59
C THR A 130 -6.85 8.52 11.44
N SER A 131 -7.56 8.58 12.56
CA SER A 131 -9.02 8.60 12.53
C SER A 131 -9.48 9.92 11.92
N VAL A 132 -9.81 9.91 10.63
CA VAL A 132 -10.74 10.89 10.10
C VAL A 132 -12.12 10.37 10.44
N ILE A 133 -12.64 10.90 11.55
CA ILE A 133 -14.06 10.86 11.91
C ILE A 133 -14.84 11.06 10.60
N GLU A 134 -15.77 10.15 10.31
CA GLU A 134 -16.68 10.32 9.18
C GLU A 134 -17.17 11.76 9.15
N SER A 135 -17.14 12.36 7.97
CA SER A 135 -17.48 13.75 7.68
C SER A 135 -18.86 14.14 8.22
N ALA A 136 -18.96 14.35 9.52
CA ALA A 136 -20.05 15.03 10.17
C ALA A 136 -19.55 16.46 10.39
N ASN A 137 -20.14 17.38 9.63
CA ASN A 137 -20.06 18.84 9.81
C ASN A 137 -19.04 19.65 8.98
N PHE A 138 -18.99 19.46 7.67
CA PHE A 138 -18.76 20.61 6.76
C PHE A 138 -20.03 21.49 6.59
N ILE A 139 -21.09 21.25 7.38
CA ILE A 139 -22.34 22.02 7.41
C ILE A 139 -22.23 23.29 8.29
N PHE A 140 -21.10 23.58 8.93
CA PHE A 140 -20.99 24.80 9.76
C PHE A 140 -20.75 26.10 8.98
N ILE A 141 -20.45 26.06 7.68
CA ILE A 141 -20.19 27.29 6.90
C ILE A 141 -21.47 27.82 6.22
N ALA A 142 -22.49 27.00 6.00
CA ALA A 142 -23.74 27.43 5.36
C ALA A 142 -24.73 28.13 6.32
N ALA A 143 -24.66 27.85 7.63
CA ALA A 143 -25.62 28.39 8.60
C ALA A 143 -25.40 29.87 8.96
N PHE A 144 -24.16 30.38 8.86
CA PHE A 144 -23.86 31.78 9.18
C PHE A 144 -24.20 32.76 8.05
N LEU A 145 -24.37 32.28 6.80
CA LEU A 145 -24.73 33.13 5.66
C LEU A 145 -26.25 33.35 5.53
N CYS A 146 -27.10 32.54 6.17
CA CYS A 146 -28.54 32.73 6.18
C CYS A 146 -29.07 33.60 7.33
N LEU A 147 -28.26 33.92 8.34
CA LEU A 147 -28.67 34.77 9.47
C LEU A 147 -28.29 36.25 9.30
N ALA A 148 -27.68 36.61 8.16
CA ALA A 148 -27.19 37.96 7.88
C ALA A 148 -27.85 38.62 6.64
N LEU A 149 -28.97 38.08 6.14
CA LEU A 149 -29.75 38.62 5.01
C LEU A 149 -31.20 38.87 5.41
#